data_AF-A0A6A1TI85-F1
#
_entry.id   AF-A0A6A1TI85-F1
#
_cell.length_a   1.000
_cell.length_b   1.000
_cell.length_c   1.000
_cell.angle_alpha   90.00
_cell.angle_beta   90.00
_cell.angle_gamma   90.00
#
_symmetry.space_group_name_H-M   'P 1'
#
loop_
_entity.id
_entity.type
_entity.pdbx_description
1 polymer ?
#
loop_
_entity_poly.entity_id
_entity_poly.type
_entity_poly.pdbx_seq_one_letter_code
_entity_poly.pdbx_strand_id
1 'polypeptide(L)' 'MPRIVVLLAVCAVFGVYFLFTGNRYPYRDVKRSTLTTAGWILFAITAVAAVAGFFWMDMTLKSLGYH' A
#
# COMPACT_ATOMS: atom_id res chain seq x y z
N MET A 1 3.72 -18.49 11.30
CA MET A 1 4.25 -17.37 12.11
C MET A 1 5.12 -16.35 11.34
N PRO A 2 5.96 -16.68 10.34
CA PRO A 2 6.79 -15.66 9.66
C PRO A 2 5.99 -14.69 8.74
N ARG A 3 4.81 -15.11 8.25
CA ARG A 3 3.96 -14.30 7.35
C ARG A 3 3.48 -12.98 7.95
N ILE A 4 3.05 -13.01 9.22
CA ILE A 4 2.57 -11.80 9.92
C ILE A 4 3.72 -10.83 10.16
N VAL A 5 4.92 -11.33 10.46
CA VAL A 5 6.10 -10.48 10.72
C VAL A 5 6.51 -9.73 9.45
N VAL A 6 6.51 -10.39 8.29
CA VAL A 6 6.83 -9.73 7.01
C VAL A 6 5.76 -8.70 6.64
N LEU A 7 4.47 -9.03 6.81
CA LEU A 7 3.38 -8.09 6.55
C LEU A 7 3.48 -6.85 7.46
N LEU A 8 3.71 -7.07 8.76
CA LEU A 8 3.91 -6.01 9.74
C LEU A 8 5.13 -5.14 9.41
N ALA A 9 6.24 -5.75 8.96
CA ALA A 9 7.43 -5.01 8.54
C ALA A 9 7.16 -4.14 7.32
N VAL A 10 6.49 -4.66 6.28
CA VAL A 10 6.12 -3.88 5.09
C VAL A 10 5.14 -2.76 5.45
N CYS A 11 4.11 -3.05 6.23
CA CYS A 11 3.17 -2.02 6.72
C CYS A 11 3.87 -0.96 7.57
N ALA A 12 4.85 -1.33 8.40
CA ALA A 12 5.62 -0.39 9.19
C ALA A 12 6.48 0.52 8.29
N VAL A 13 7.19 -0.02 7.31
CA VAL A 13 8.01 0.77 6.38
C VAL A 13 7.15 1.77 5.59
N PHE A 14 6.05 1.30 4.99
CA PHE A 14 5.14 2.17 4.25
C PHE A 14 4.42 3.17 5.17
N GLY A 15 3.99 2.73 6.36
CA GLY A 15 3.36 3.59 7.35
C GLY A 15 4.28 4.71 7.80
N VAL A 16 5.53 4.40 8.12
CA VAL A 16 6.57 5.37 8.50
C VAL A 16 6.85 6.35 7.36
N TYR A 17 6.98 5.85 6.12
CA TYR A 17 7.18 6.69 4.95
C TYR A 17 6.01 7.68 4.75
N PHE A 18 4.77 7.19 4.83
CA PHE A 18 3.58 8.04 4.74
C PHE A 18 3.48 9.04 5.90
N LEU A 19 3.91 8.67 7.10
CA LEU A 19 3.89 9.56 8.28
C LEU A 19 4.82 10.77 8.07
N PHE A 20 6.02 10.55 7.52
CA PHE A 20 7.01 11.60 7.29
C PHE A 20 6.79 12.41 6.01
N THR A 21 6.21 11.81 4.98
CA THR A 21 6.11 12.43 3.65
C THR A 21 4.68 12.78 3.23
N GLY A 22 3.66 12.23 3.90
CA GLY A 22 2.26 12.38 3.50
C GLY A 22 1.76 13.82 3.47
N ASN A 23 2.26 14.68 4.35
CA ASN A 23 1.87 16.09 4.41
C ASN A 23 2.64 16.99 3.41
N ARG A 24 3.67 16.46 2.74
CA ARG A 24 4.43 17.19 1.70
C ARG A 24 3.74 17.15 0.34
N TYR A 25 2.89 16.15 0.11
CA TYR A 25 2.19 16.00 -1.16
C TYR A 25 0.81 16.62 -1.07
N PRO A 26 0.39 17.47 -2.03
CA PRO A 26 -0.97 18.00 -2.07
C PRO A 26 -1.91 16.89 -2.55
N TYR A 27 -2.17 15.87 -1.73
CA TYR A 27 -2.95 14.68 -2.10
C TYR A 27 -4.46 14.90 -1.92
N ARG A 28 -4.85 15.84 -1.07
CA ARG A 28 -6.26 16.14 -0.75
C ARG A 28 -6.51 17.64 -0.83
N ASP A 29 -7.56 18.01 -1.56
CA ASP A 29 -8.14 19.36 -1.49
C ASP A 29 -9.07 19.40 -0.28
N VAL A 30 -8.65 20.14 0.76
CA VAL A 30 -9.42 20.27 2.00
C VAL A 30 -10.70 21.07 1.81
N LYS A 31 -10.71 22.03 0.86
CA LYS A 31 -11.88 22.89 0.61
C LYS A 31 -12.97 22.16 -0.15
N ARG A 32 -12.59 21.33 -1.12
CA ARG A 32 -13.54 20.53 -1.92
C ARG A 32 -13.82 19.15 -1.33
N SER A 33 -13.08 18.74 -0.30
CA SER A 33 -13.12 17.38 0.25
C SER A 33 -12.89 16.28 -0.80
N THR A 34 -12.13 16.60 -1.85
CA THR A 34 -11.81 15.67 -2.93
C THR A 34 -10.32 15.34 -2.95
N LEU A 35 -9.97 14.18 -3.53
CA LEU A 35 -8.59 13.90 -3.90
C LEU A 35 -8.17 14.85 -5.01
N THR A 36 -6.93 15.35 -4.93
CA THR A 36 -6.29 16.05 -6.04
C THR A 36 -5.87 15.05 -7.11
N THR A 37 -5.42 15.51 -8.27
CA THR A 37 -4.81 14.64 -9.29
C THR A 37 -3.66 13.81 -8.72
N ALA A 38 -2.81 14.40 -7.87
CA ALA A 38 -1.74 13.68 -7.18
C ALA A 38 -2.29 12.63 -6.20
N GLY A 39 -3.38 12.95 -5.49
CA GLY A 39 -4.08 12.00 -4.63
C GLY A 39 -4.65 10.80 -5.38
N TRP A 40 -5.24 11.03 -6.55
CA TRP A 40 -5.73 9.98 -7.43
C TRP A 40 -4.61 9.09 -7.98
N ILE A 41 -3.47 9.67 -8.35
CA ILE A 41 -2.29 8.92 -8.78
C ILE A 41 -1.77 8.04 -7.63
N LEU A 42 -1.62 8.59 -6.42
CA LEU A 42 -1.20 7.83 -5.24
C LEU A 42 -2.18 6.72 -4.89
N PHE A 43 -3.48 6.98 -5.00
CA PHE A 43 -4.51 5.97 -4.82
C PHE A 43 -4.37 4.84 -5.84
N ALA A 44 -4.21 5.17 -7.14
CA ALA A 44 -4.03 4.18 -8.19
C ALA A 44 -2.78 3.32 -7.97
N ILE A 45 -1.65 3.93 -7.62
CA ILE A 45 -0.40 3.20 -7.31
C ILE A 45 -0.63 2.24 -6.14
N THR A 46 -1.30 2.70 -5.08
CA THR A 46 -1.58 1.88 -3.90
C THR A 46 -2.52 0.72 -4.21
N ALA A 47 -3.56 0.97 -5.00
CA ALA A 47 -4.49 -0.06 -5.45
C ALA A 47 -3.79 -1.14 -6.28
N VAL A 48 -2.94 -0.73 -7.24
CA VAL A 48 -2.16 -1.65 -8.07
C VAL A 48 -1.18 -2.45 -7.22
N ALA A 49 -0.47 -1.82 -6.29
CA ALA A 49 0.46 -2.50 -5.39
C ALA A 49 -0.25 -3.53 -4.49
N ALA A 50 -1.44 -3.21 -3.98
CA ALA A 50 -2.24 -4.13 -3.18
C ALA A 50 -2.68 -5.36 -3.98
N VAL A 51 -3.19 -5.15 -5.21
CA VAL A 51 -3.60 -6.24 -6.10
C VAL A 51 -2.41 -7.11 -6.50
N ALA A 52 -1.31 -6.49 -6.92
CA ALA A 52 -0.08 -7.22 -7.26
C ALA A 52 0.47 -8.00 -6.06
N GLY A 53 0.45 -7.39 -4.86
CA GLY A 53 0.84 -8.03 -3.62
C GLY A 53 -0.04 -9.25 -3.29
N PHE A 54 -1.35 -9.15 -3.49
CA PHE A 54 -2.27 -10.26 -3.29
C PHE A 54 -1.95 -11.44 -4.21
N PHE A 55 -1.82 -11.21 -5.53
CA PHE A 55 -1.49 -12.26 -6.49
C PHE A 55 -0.10 -12.86 -6.25
N TRP A 56 0.90 -12.03 -5.96
CA TRP A 56 2.23 -12.50 -5.63
C TRP A 56 2.21 -13.40 -4.39
N MET A 57 1.47 -12.99 -3.36
CA MET A 57 1.34 -13.78 -2.15
C MET A 57 0.61 -15.10 -2.45
N ASP A 58 -0.53 -15.08 -3.14
CA ASP A 58 -1.26 -16.29 -3.56
C ASP A 58 -0.35 -17.28 -4.33
N MET A 59 0.43 -16.80 -5.31
CA MET A 59 1.39 -17.64 -6.04
C MET A 59 2.48 -18.22 -5.13
N THR A 60 3.00 -17.40 -4.20
CA THR A 60 4.02 -17.84 -3.23
C THR A 60 3.46 -18.86 -2.26
N LEU A 61 2.19 -18.74 -1.86
CA LEU A 61 1.51 -19.69 -0.99
C LEU A 61 1.33 -21.04 -1.69
N LYS A 62 0.86 -21.00 -2.94
CA LYS A 62 0.68 -22.19 -3.77
C LYS A 62 2.00 -22.91 -4.08
N SER A 63 3.08 -22.18 -4.35
CA SER A 63 4.39 -22.78 -4.59
C SER A 63 4.97 -23.49 -3.35
N LEU A 64 4.53 -23.10 -2.16
CA LEU A 64 4.87 -23.73 -0.89
C LEU A 64 3.92 -24.88 -0.51
N GLY A 65 2.99 -25.28 -1.39
CA GLY A 65 2.05 -26.37 -1.16
C GLY A 65 0.85 -26.02 -0.28
N TYR A 66 0.62 -24.73 0.00
CA TYR A 66 -0.61 -24.28 0.66
C TYR A 66 -1.70 -24.13 -0.42
N HIS A 67 -2.78 -24.91 -0.28
CA HIS A 67 -3.98 -24.86 -1.12
C HIS A 67 -5.09 -24.02 -0.47
#